data_AF-A0A820PFN9-F1
#
_entry.id   AF-A0A820PFN9-F1
#
_cell.length_a   1.000
_cell.length_b   1.000
_cell.length_c   1.000
_cell.angle_alpha   90.00
_cell.angle_beta   90.00
_cell.angle_gamma   90.00
#
_symmetry.space_group_name_H-M   'P 1'
#
loop_
_entity.id
_entity.type
_entity.pdbx_description
1 polymer ?
#
loop_
_entity_poly.entity_id
_entity_poly.type
_entity_poly.pdbx_seq_one_letter_code
_entity_poly.pdbx_strand_id
1 'polypeptide(L)'
;MLTMACFNMDAYLQWIYMNYNPFIILIIFTVVLSLWSNFYYIHKIKSLTQKLNKEFFKNNEIKQNKITLSDFMPFKPYQSFYINQATSPITLDELIIEAKRTYKFTIYPYDDMLLDMHYLQIELVQESSSIIILIEFFSGYNVLFPQIEELFSIVFHASKMIQIWGELSSYRVEYLFYHNHNEDDTIKSHIVNIQPAFKRWYNSTFVHNANCGQLLDFSNTDGPLCSCSHRPYKCRNDEWSIEDAIAYTFYEILDDNKIYDPHRCLAITKLSIAIHEK
;
A
#
# COMPACT_ATOMS: atom_id res chain seq x y z
N MET A 1 3.19 78.23 -21.27
CA MET A 1 2.08 77.34 -21.66
C MET A 1 2.64 75.94 -21.88
N LEU A 2 2.55 75.09 -20.85
CA LEU A 2 2.85 73.66 -20.96
C LEU A 2 1.52 72.99 -21.30
N THR A 3 1.32 72.65 -22.57
CA THR A 3 0.20 71.82 -23.01
C THR A 3 0.45 70.40 -22.54
N MET A 4 -0.19 70.05 -21.43
CA MET A 4 -0.23 68.71 -20.87
C MET A 4 -0.98 67.81 -21.86
N ALA A 5 -0.25 66.97 -22.58
CA ALA A 5 -0.82 66.02 -23.52
C ALA A 5 -1.63 64.98 -22.74
N CYS A 6 -2.96 65.04 -22.84
CA CYS A 6 -3.85 63.97 -22.38
C CYS A 6 -3.55 62.72 -23.20
N PHE A 7 -2.73 61.83 -22.66
CA PHE A 7 -2.58 60.48 -23.17
C PHE A 7 -3.94 59.78 -23.08
N ASN A 8 -4.44 59.30 -24.22
CA ASN A 8 -5.67 58.53 -24.28
C ASN A 8 -5.41 57.14 -23.68
N MET A 9 -5.66 57.01 -22.38
CA MET A 9 -5.38 55.83 -21.56
C MET A 9 -6.03 54.56 -22.13
N ASP A 10 -7.20 54.70 -22.74
CA ASP A 10 -7.96 53.58 -23.32
C ASP A 10 -7.24 52.97 -24.52
N ALA A 11 -6.66 53.80 -25.40
CA ALA A 11 -5.91 53.32 -26.55
C ALA A 11 -4.63 52.57 -26.14
N TYR A 12 -3.98 53.00 -25.05
CA TYR A 12 -2.81 52.34 -24.49
C TYR A 12 -3.16 50.98 -23.87
N LEU A 13 -4.24 50.91 -23.09
CA LEU A 13 -4.74 49.65 -22.53
C LEU A 13 -5.17 48.66 -23.61
N GLN A 14 -5.83 49.14 -24.68
CA GLN A 14 -6.23 48.31 -25.80
C GLN A 14 -5.01 47.79 -26.58
N TRP A 15 -3.97 48.62 -26.77
CA TRP A 15 -2.72 48.19 -27.37
C TRP A 15 -1.98 47.15 -26.52
N ILE A 16 -1.89 47.35 -25.19
CA ILE A 16 -1.34 46.34 -24.28
C ILE A 16 -2.14 45.04 -24.39
N TYR A 17 -3.47 45.11 -24.34
CA TYR A 17 -4.30 43.92 -24.40
C TYR A 17 -4.10 43.15 -25.72
N MET A 18 -4.07 43.85 -26.86
CA MET A 18 -3.83 43.22 -28.15
C MET A 18 -2.45 42.58 -28.28
N ASN A 19 -1.41 43.17 -27.67
CA ASN A 19 -0.06 42.63 -27.76
C ASN A 19 0.21 41.53 -26.73
N TYR A 20 -0.27 41.64 -25.50
CA TYR A 20 0.06 40.68 -24.43
C TYR A 20 -0.85 39.44 -24.42
N ASN A 21 -2.11 39.57 -24.84
CA ASN A 21 -3.04 38.44 -24.87
C ASN A 21 -2.57 37.25 -25.75
N PRO A 22 -2.04 37.45 -26.99
CA PRO A 22 -1.51 36.33 -27.77
C PRO A 22 -0.28 35.67 -27.12
N PHE A 23 0.57 36.42 -26.41
CA PHE A 23 1.68 35.83 -25.65
C PHE A 23 1.18 35.00 -24.47
N ILE A 24 0.17 35.48 -23.73
CA ILE A 24 -0.43 34.72 -22.63
C ILE A 24 -1.09 33.43 -23.16
N ILE A 25 -1.85 33.51 -24.26
CA ILE A 25 -2.47 32.34 -24.90
C ILE A 25 -1.40 31.33 -25.34
N LEU A 26 -0.29 31.81 -25.92
CA LEU A 26 0.81 30.95 -26.33
C LEU A 26 1.46 30.26 -25.13
N ILE A 27 1.68 30.96 -24.02
CA ILE A 27 2.23 30.39 -22.78
C ILE A 27 1.27 29.34 -22.20
N ILE A 28 -0.03 29.63 -22.14
CA ILE A 28 -1.02 28.65 -21.66
C ILE A 28 -1.01 27.41 -22.55
N PHE A 29 -0.97 27.59 -23.88
CA PHE A 29 -0.95 26.49 -24.83
C PHE A 29 0.31 25.62 -24.67
N THR A 30 1.49 26.21 -24.50
CA THR A 30 2.72 25.43 -24.30
C THR A 30 2.72 24.69 -22.97
N VAL A 31 2.21 25.30 -21.89
CA VAL A 31 2.05 24.63 -20.59
C VAL A 31 1.10 23.44 -20.71
N VAL A 32 -0.09 23.61 -21.28
CA VAL A 32 -1.06 22.53 -21.49
C VAL A 32 -0.47 21.40 -22.35
N LEU A 33 0.22 21.73 -23.44
CA LEU A 33 0.85 20.74 -24.31
C LEU A 33 1.95 19.95 -23.58
N SER A 34 2.76 20.62 -22.75
CA SER A 34 3.80 19.96 -21.95
C SER A 34 3.22 19.03 -20.89
N LEU A 35 2.14 19.43 -20.20
CA LEU A 35 1.43 18.60 -19.23
C LEU A 35 0.80 17.38 -19.91
N TRP A 36 0.17 17.57 -21.07
CA TRP A 36 -0.43 16.49 -21.84
C TRP A 36 0.63 15.49 -22.34
N SER A 37 1.76 15.98 -22.85
CA SER A 37 2.89 15.14 -23.27
C SER A 37 3.44 14.32 -22.09
N ASN A 38 3.67 14.96 -20.93
CA ASN A 38 4.12 14.26 -19.73
C ASN A 38 3.12 13.19 -19.26
N PHE A 39 1.83 13.51 -19.24
CA PHE A 39 0.78 12.54 -18.90
C PHE A 39 0.80 11.34 -19.84
N TYR A 40 0.88 11.58 -21.15
CA TYR A 40 0.96 10.52 -22.16
C TYR A 40 2.22 9.65 -21.98
N TYR A 41 3.38 10.26 -21.72
CA TYR A 41 4.63 9.53 -21.47
C TYR A 41 4.54 8.66 -20.20
N ILE A 42 4.03 9.19 -19.09
CA ILE A 42 3.86 8.45 -17.83
C ILE A 42 2.91 7.26 -18.05
N HIS A 43 1.78 7.46 -18.72
CA HIS A 43 0.83 6.40 -19.01
C HIS A 43 1.45 5.31 -19.90
N LYS A 44 2.20 5.70 -20.93
CA LYS A 44 2.90 4.77 -21.83
C LYS A 44 3.97 3.97 -21.09
N ILE A 45 4.74 4.60 -20.21
CA ILE A 45 5.73 3.93 -19.35
C ILE A 45 5.03 2.92 -18.44
N LYS A 46 3.97 3.32 -17.71
CA LYS A 46 3.20 2.40 -16.85
C LYS A 46 2.69 1.18 -17.63
N SER A 47 2.15 1.38 -18.83
CA SER A 47 1.66 0.28 -19.69
C SER A 47 2.79 -0.66 -20.14
N LEU A 48 3.95 -0.10 -20.51
CA LEU A 48 5.14 -0.88 -20.86
C LEU A 48 5.67 -1.68 -19.68
N THR A 49 5.77 -1.07 -18.49
CA THR A 49 6.19 -1.74 -17.26
C THR A 49 5.25 -2.89 -16.91
N GLN A 50 3.92 -2.70 -17.02
CA GLN A 50 2.94 -3.76 -16.82
C GLN A 50 3.11 -4.93 -17.81
N LYS A 51 3.35 -4.63 -19.11
CA LYS A 51 3.60 -5.67 -20.13
C LYS A 51 4.90 -6.43 -19.85
N LEU A 52 5.98 -5.71 -19.55
CA LEU A 52 7.27 -6.30 -19.23
C LEU A 52 7.20 -7.17 -17.97
N ASN A 53 6.49 -6.72 -16.93
CA ASN A 53 6.26 -7.53 -15.73
C ASN A 53 5.51 -8.81 -16.08
N LYS A 54 4.41 -8.73 -16.85
CA LYS A 54 3.66 -9.92 -17.30
C LYS A 54 4.54 -10.90 -18.10
N GLU A 55 5.35 -10.41 -19.04
CA GLU A 55 6.26 -11.26 -19.82
C GLU A 55 7.38 -11.84 -18.96
N PHE A 56 7.92 -11.07 -18.00
CA PHE A 56 8.92 -11.53 -17.05
C PHE A 56 8.39 -12.66 -16.17
N PHE A 57 7.17 -12.53 -15.62
CA PHE A 57 6.52 -13.59 -14.85
C PHE A 57 6.28 -14.83 -15.71
N LYS A 58 5.74 -14.67 -16.92
CA LYS A 58 5.54 -15.79 -17.87
C LYS A 58 6.84 -16.52 -18.21
N ASN A 59 7.95 -15.80 -18.36
CA ASN A 59 9.25 -16.38 -18.67
C ASN A 59 9.94 -17.00 -17.44
N ASN A 60 9.63 -16.53 -16.23
CA ASN A 60 10.15 -17.09 -14.98
C ASN A 60 9.36 -18.34 -14.54
N GLU A 61 8.05 -18.41 -14.78
CA GLU A 61 7.27 -19.67 -14.65
C GLU A 61 7.92 -20.81 -15.43
N ILE A 62 8.46 -20.50 -16.63
CA ILE A 62 9.13 -21.49 -17.49
C ILE A 62 10.52 -21.89 -16.96
N LYS A 63 11.16 -21.07 -16.12
CA LYS A 63 12.56 -21.28 -15.67
C LYS A 63 12.71 -21.71 -14.20
N GLN A 64 11.74 -21.49 -13.31
CA GLN A 64 11.83 -21.81 -11.88
C GLN A 64 11.36 -23.22 -11.49
N ASN A 65 11.58 -24.21 -12.36
CA ASN A 65 11.32 -25.64 -12.13
C ASN A 65 12.24 -26.31 -11.07
N LYS A 66 12.68 -25.62 -10.00
CA LYS A 66 13.61 -26.23 -9.04
C LYS A 66 13.44 -25.93 -7.55
N ILE A 67 12.46 -25.14 -7.15
CA ILE A 67 11.99 -25.13 -5.77
C ILE A 67 10.47 -25.13 -5.82
N THR A 68 9.89 -26.31 -6.03
CA THR A 68 8.48 -26.54 -5.74
C THR A 68 8.34 -26.42 -4.23
N LEU A 69 8.14 -25.20 -3.74
CA LEU A 69 7.43 -25.04 -2.48
C LEU A 69 6.13 -25.82 -2.65
N SER A 70 5.81 -26.69 -1.69
CA SER A 70 4.56 -27.46 -1.69
C SER A 70 3.41 -26.55 -2.08
N ASP A 71 2.54 -27.01 -2.99
CA ASP A 71 1.41 -26.23 -3.51
C ASP A 71 0.73 -25.46 -2.36
N PHE A 72 0.97 -24.15 -2.32
CA PHE A 72 0.39 -23.31 -1.28
C PHE A 72 -1.12 -23.32 -1.50
N MET A 73 -1.87 -23.76 -0.48
CA MET A 73 -3.33 -23.78 -0.58
C MET A 73 -3.85 -22.36 -0.81
N PRO A 74 -4.77 -22.17 -1.78
CA PRO A 74 -5.46 -20.90 -1.95
C PRO A 74 -6.23 -20.56 -0.66
N PHE A 75 -6.44 -19.28 -0.46
CA PHE A 75 -7.02 -18.64 0.73
C PHE A 75 -8.01 -19.48 1.53
N LYS A 76 -7.89 -19.39 2.86
CA LYS A 76 -9.02 -19.70 3.74
C LYS A 76 -10.23 -18.89 3.28
N PRO A 77 -11.45 -19.44 3.35
CA PRO A 77 -12.65 -18.64 3.11
C PRO A 77 -12.63 -17.41 4.02
N TYR A 78 -13.16 -16.30 3.52
CA TYR A 78 -13.27 -15.08 4.31
C TYR A 78 -14.60 -14.38 4.09
N GLN A 79 -14.99 -13.59 5.08
CA GLN A 79 -16.12 -12.68 5.01
C GLN A 79 -15.60 -11.25 5.07
N SER A 80 -16.20 -10.34 4.30
CA SER A 80 -15.79 -8.93 4.24
C SER A 80 -16.90 -8.01 4.71
N PHE A 81 -16.57 -7.09 5.59
CA PHE A 81 -17.46 -6.05 6.10
C PHE A 81 -16.89 -4.68 5.79
N TYR A 82 -17.73 -3.81 5.23
CA TYR A 82 -17.40 -2.41 5.01
C TYR A 82 -18.11 -1.54 6.04
N ILE A 83 -17.34 -0.80 6.84
CA ILE A 83 -17.81 0.05 7.92
C ILE A 83 -17.70 1.51 7.48
N ASN A 84 -18.83 2.18 7.40
CA ASN A 84 -18.98 3.59 7.05
C ASN A 84 -20.06 4.25 7.92
N GLN A 85 -20.39 5.51 7.66
CA GLN A 85 -21.37 6.27 8.44
C GLN A 85 -22.79 5.65 8.45
N ALA A 86 -23.14 4.87 7.44
CA ALA A 86 -24.45 4.24 7.28
C ALA A 86 -24.49 2.79 7.80
N THR A 87 -23.39 2.27 8.32
CA THR A 87 -23.33 0.91 8.86
C THR A 87 -24.24 0.77 10.08
N SER A 88 -24.91 -0.38 10.20
CA SER A 88 -25.78 -0.68 11.34
C SER A 88 -24.94 -0.90 12.61
N PRO A 89 -25.33 -0.35 13.77
CA PRO A 89 -24.72 -0.65 15.07
C PRO A 89 -24.64 -2.16 15.36
N ILE A 90 -25.65 -2.92 14.93
CA ILE A 90 -25.72 -4.38 15.13
C ILE A 90 -24.54 -5.08 14.45
N THR A 91 -24.14 -4.63 13.27
CA THR A 91 -22.99 -5.20 12.54
C THR A 91 -21.69 -4.98 13.32
N LEU A 92 -21.51 -3.82 13.96
CA LEU A 92 -20.34 -3.59 14.80
C LEU A 92 -20.36 -4.44 16.07
N ASP A 93 -21.53 -4.63 16.69
CA ASP A 93 -21.67 -5.50 17.86
C ASP A 93 -21.26 -6.95 17.54
N GLU A 94 -21.66 -7.48 16.38
CA GLU A 94 -21.24 -8.79 15.88
C GLU A 94 -19.71 -8.87 15.68
N LEU A 95 -19.13 -7.85 15.05
CA LEU A 95 -17.67 -7.79 14.82
C LEU A 95 -16.88 -7.67 16.12
N ILE A 96 -17.39 -6.95 17.12
CA ILE A 96 -16.81 -6.86 18.47
C ILE A 96 -16.78 -8.23 19.13
N ILE A 97 -17.85 -9.02 19.03
CA ILE A 97 -17.90 -10.39 19.57
C ILE A 97 -16.82 -11.26 18.92
N GLU A 98 -16.67 -11.19 17.60
CA GLU A 98 -15.65 -11.95 16.88
C GLU A 98 -14.23 -11.47 17.19
N ALA A 99 -14.01 -10.16 17.36
CA ALA A 99 -12.73 -9.60 17.77
C ALA A 99 -12.33 -10.07 19.18
N LYS A 100 -13.28 -10.18 20.12
CA LYS A 100 -13.01 -10.70 21.48
C LYS A 100 -12.44 -12.12 21.43
N ARG A 101 -12.96 -12.96 20.54
CA ARG A 101 -12.54 -14.37 20.32
C ARG A 101 -11.24 -14.50 19.55
N THR A 102 -10.84 -13.48 18.81
CA THR A 102 -9.69 -13.52 17.92
C THR A 102 -8.41 -13.13 18.66
N TYR A 103 -7.35 -13.92 18.54
CA TYR A 103 -6.05 -13.64 19.18
C TYR A 103 -5.07 -12.90 18.25
N LYS A 104 -5.06 -13.27 16.97
CA LYS A 104 -4.16 -12.73 15.96
C LYS A 104 -4.94 -11.84 14.99
N PHE A 105 -4.41 -10.66 14.74
CA PHE A 105 -4.95 -9.70 13.78
C PHE A 105 -3.89 -9.35 12.74
N THR A 106 -4.33 -8.99 11.55
CA THR A 106 -3.47 -8.38 10.54
C THR A 106 -4.05 -7.04 10.14
N ILE A 107 -3.24 -5.99 10.18
CA ILE A 107 -3.70 -4.62 9.96
C ILE A 107 -2.96 -4.03 8.77
N TYR A 108 -3.72 -3.36 7.91
CA TYR A 108 -3.20 -2.66 6.76
C TYR A 108 -3.96 -1.34 6.57
N PRO A 109 -3.35 -0.19 6.86
CA PRO A 109 -3.93 1.10 6.54
C PRO A 109 -3.76 1.41 5.04
N TYR A 110 -4.73 2.12 4.49
CA TYR A 110 -4.80 2.44 3.07
C TYR A 110 -5.39 3.83 2.87
N ASP A 111 -4.78 4.62 1.99
CA ASP A 111 -5.22 5.96 1.64
C ASP A 111 -5.66 6.02 0.18
N ASP A 112 -6.90 6.44 -0.07
CA ASP A 112 -7.36 6.83 -1.39
C ASP A 112 -7.01 8.30 -1.64
N MET A 113 -5.87 8.51 -2.29
CA MET A 113 -5.38 9.85 -2.65
C MET A 113 -6.33 10.62 -3.59
N LEU A 114 -7.21 9.96 -4.34
CA LEU A 114 -8.12 10.64 -5.25
C LEU A 114 -9.34 11.20 -4.52
N LEU A 115 -9.80 10.50 -3.50
CA LEU A 115 -10.99 10.84 -2.75
C LEU A 115 -10.70 11.51 -1.40
N ASP A 116 -9.41 11.64 -1.04
CA ASP A 116 -8.95 12.09 0.29
C ASP A 116 -9.63 11.28 1.41
N MET A 117 -9.83 9.99 1.13
CA MET A 117 -10.47 9.04 2.04
C MET A 117 -9.43 8.11 2.61
N HIS A 118 -9.54 7.87 3.90
CA HIS A 118 -8.63 7.01 4.63
C HIS A 118 -9.36 5.76 5.08
N TYR A 119 -8.66 4.64 5.05
CA TYR A 119 -9.21 3.34 5.41
C TYR A 119 -8.25 2.57 6.31
N LEU A 120 -8.82 1.81 7.25
CA LEU A 120 -8.10 0.80 8.01
C LEU A 120 -8.69 -0.56 7.67
N GLN A 121 -7.86 -1.43 7.09
CA GLN A 121 -8.21 -2.83 6.91
C GLN A 121 -7.71 -3.64 8.12
N ILE A 122 -8.60 -4.43 8.69
CA ILE A 122 -8.31 -5.33 9.81
C ILE A 122 -8.77 -6.73 9.42
N GLU A 123 -7.88 -7.70 9.47
CA GLU A 123 -8.20 -9.11 9.40
C GLU A 123 -8.24 -9.69 10.82
N LEU A 124 -9.35 -10.35 11.15
CA LEU A 124 -9.46 -11.25 12.27
C LEU A 124 -9.01 -12.63 11.79
N VAL A 125 -7.80 -13.05 12.19
CA VAL A 125 -7.20 -14.31 11.73
C VAL A 125 -7.75 -15.45 12.57
N GLN A 126 -8.64 -16.26 12.00
CA GLN A 126 -9.21 -17.44 12.66
C GLN A 126 -8.74 -18.75 12.00
N GLU A 127 -9.01 -19.87 12.67
CA GLU A 127 -8.57 -21.19 12.21
C GLU A 127 -9.29 -21.62 10.93
N SER A 128 -10.60 -21.42 10.85
CA SER A 128 -11.45 -21.91 9.74
C SER A 128 -11.76 -20.87 8.66
N SER A 129 -12.00 -19.61 9.04
CA SER A 129 -12.38 -18.53 8.12
C SER A 129 -11.92 -17.18 8.66
N SER A 130 -11.30 -16.34 7.85
CA SER A 130 -10.94 -14.99 8.27
C SER A 130 -12.13 -14.03 8.16
N ILE A 131 -12.15 -12.98 8.97
CA ILE A 131 -13.08 -11.86 8.80
C ILE A 131 -12.27 -10.61 8.47
N ILE A 132 -12.59 -9.96 7.36
CA ILE A 132 -11.96 -8.73 6.91
C ILE A 132 -12.91 -7.57 7.19
N ILE A 133 -12.44 -6.59 7.94
CA ILE A 133 -13.16 -5.38 8.27
C ILE A 133 -12.42 -4.23 7.56
N LEU A 134 -13.12 -3.51 6.70
CA LEU A 134 -12.63 -2.29 6.08
C LEU A 134 -13.36 -1.11 6.70
N ILE A 135 -12.64 -0.29 7.49
CA ILE A 135 -13.22 0.85 8.19
C ILE A 135 -12.84 2.12 7.44
N GLU A 136 -13.85 2.83 6.94
CA GLU A 136 -13.71 4.20 6.41
C GLU A 136 -13.59 5.19 7.56
N PHE A 137 -12.55 6.03 7.54
CA PHE A 137 -12.47 7.17 8.43
C PHE A 137 -13.30 8.32 7.89
N PHE A 138 -14.08 8.94 8.78
CA PHE A 138 -14.95 10.03 8.39
C PHE A 138 -14.98 11.12 9.48
N SER A 139 -15.29 12.34 9.06
CA SER A 139 -15.26 13.53 9.92
C SER A 139 -16.60 13.81 10.60
N GLY A 140 -16.55 14.50 11.74
CA GLY A 140 -17.73 14.87 12.54
C GLY A 140 -18.17 13.78 13.52
N TYR A 141 -19.17 14.06 14.36
CA TYR A 141 -19.70 13.07 15.31
C TYR A 141 -20.53 12.01 14.61
N ASN A 142 -20.39 10.74 15.01
CA ASN A 142 -21.23 9.65 14.55
C ASN A 142 -21.56 8.69 15.70
N VAL A 143 -22.77 8.13 15.64
CA VAL A 143 -23.30 7.20 16.64
C VAL A 143 -22.52 5.89 16.76
N LEU A 144 -21.74 5.52 15.74
CA LEU A 144 -20.93 4.30 15.70
C LEU A 144 -19.58 4.43 16.43
N PHE A 145 -19.18 5.64 16.82
CA PHE A 145 -17.87 5.88 17.43
C PHE A 145 -17.60 5.05 18.68
N PRO A 146 -18.53 4.94 19.64
CA PRO A 146 -18.29 4.12 20.82
C PRO A 146 -17.99 2.65 20.47
N GLN A 147 -18.66 2.09 19.46
CA GLN A 147 -18.40 0.71 19.03
C GLN A 147 -17.09 0.57 18.25
N ILE A 148 -16.73 1.55 17.41
CA ILE A 148 -15.43 1.56 16.72
C ILE A 148 -14.29 1.66 17.74
N GLU A 149 -14.43 2.51 18.75
CA GLU A 149 -13.48 2.61 19.87
C GLU A 149 -13.40 1.30 20.67
N GLU A 150 -14.54 0.66 20.98
CA GLU A 150 -14.53 -0.65 21.64
C GLU A 150 -13.80 -1.70 20.78
N LEU A 151 -14.11 -1.78 19.49
CA LEU A 151 -13.44 -2.69 18.56
C LEU A 151 -11.93 -2.47 18.55
N PHE A 152 -11.48 -1.23 18.44
CA PHE A 152 -10.05 -0.89 18.49
C PHE A 152 -9.42 -1.24 19.84
N SER A 153 -10.10 -0.96 20.96
CA SER A 153 -9.59 -1.32 22.29
C SER A 153 -9.32 -2.83 22.41
N ILE A 154 -10.10 -3.66 21.73
CA ILE A 154 -9.94 -5.12 21.70
C ILE A 154 -8.79 -5.53 20.78
N VAL A 155 -8.73 -4.97 19.57
CA VAL A 155 -7.71 -5.29 18.55
C VAL A 155 -6.32 -4.89 19.04
N PHE A 156 -6.19 -3.71 19.63
CA PHE A 156 -4.92 -3.15 20.14
C PHE A 156 -4.61 -3.51 21.60
N HIS A 157 -5.36 -4.44 22.17
CA HIS A 157 -5.13 -4.92 23.53
C HIS A 157 -3.80 -5.68 23.65
N ALA A 158 -3.14 -5.57 24.81
CA ALA A 158 -1.81 -6.16 25.07
C ALA A 158 -1.73 -7.68 24.89
N SER A 159 -2.86 -8.37 25.09
CA SER A 159 -2.95 -9.82 24.94
C SER A 159 -3.09 -10.28 23.49
N LYS A 160 -3.14 -9.36 22.51
CA LYS A 160 -3.32 -9.69 21.10
C LYS A 160 -2.01 -9.54 20.33
N MET A 161 -1.91 -10.31 19.24
CA MET A 161 -0.81 -10.21 18.28
C MET A 161 -1.30 -9.48 17.04
N ILE A 162 -0.58 -8.44 16.62
CA ILE A 162 -0.88 -7.68 15.41
C ILE A 162 0.22 -7.88 14.40
N GLN A 163 -0.13 -8.30 13.20
CA GLN A 163 0.78 -8.44 12.06
C GLN A 163 0.64 -7.23 11.14
N ILE A 164 1.78 -6.66 10.75
CA ILE A 164 1.84 -5.53 9.83
C ILE A 164 2.92 -5.76 8.77
N TRP A 165 2.90 -4.93 7.71
CA TRP A 165 3.91 -4.96 6.64
C TRP A 165 4.66 -3.64 6.56
N GLY A 166 5.87 -3.61 7.10
CA GLY A 166 6.65 -2.38 7.25
C GLY A 166 6.50 -1.80 8.65
N GLU A 167 7.07 -0.61 8.86
CA GLU A 167 7.06 0.05 10.16
C GLU A 167 5.72 0.72 10.43
N LEU A 168 5.21 0.60 11.66
CA LEU A 168 3.93 1.22 11.99
C LEU A 168 3.99 2.75 11.88
N SER A 169 5.14 3.36 12.18
CA SER A 169 5.36 4.81 12.06
C SER A 169 5.30 5.32 10.62
N SER A 170 5.40 4.43 9.63
CA SER A 170 5.19 4.79 8.22
C SER A 170 3.70 5.00 7.90
N TYR A 171 2.82 4.47 8.74
CA TYR A 171 1.40 4.75 8.70
C TYR A 171 1.13 6.01 9.51
N ARG A 172 0.21 6.86 9.02
CA ARG A 172 -0.20 8.03 9.81
C ARG A 172 -0.90 7.52 11.06
N VAL A 173 -0.18 7.61 12.17
CA VAL A 173 -0.60 7.04 13.47
C VAL A 173 -1.95 7.63 13.91
N GLU A 174 -2.28 8.84 13.42
CA GLU A 174 -3.58 9.51 13.48
C GLU A 174 -4.79 8.59 13.21
N TYR A 175 -4.65 7.57 12.35
CA TYR A 175 -5.70 6.59 12.06
C TYR A 175 -5.99 5.61 13.21
N LEU A 176 -5.05 5.40 14.13
CA LEU A 176 -5.25 4.56 15.30
C LEU A 176 -5.96 5.32 16.43
N PHE A 177 -6.05 6.65 16.30
CA PHE A 177 -6.60 7.56 17.29
C PHE A 177 -7.95 8.10 16.81
N TYR A 178 -8.92 7.19 16.72
CA TYR A 178 -10.29 7.64 16.52
C TYR A 178 -10.70 8.54 17.70
N HIS A 179 -10.99 9.79 17.38
CA HIS A 179 -11.58 10.85 18.21
C HIS A 179 -10.96 11.29 19.56
N ASN A 180 -10.21 10.50 20.36
CA ASN A 180 -9.65 11.04 21.63
C ASN A 180 -8.69 10.12 22.41
N HIS A 181 -7.71 9.49 21.79
CA HIS A 181 -6.67 8.76 22.54
C HIS A 181 -5.34 9.52 22.51
N ASN A 182 -4.76 9.73 23.70
CA ASN A 182 -3.39 10.24 23.82
C ASN A 182 -2.43 9.24 23.17
N GLU A 183 -1.44 9.74 22.43
CA GLU A 183 -0.37 8.96 21.80
C GLU A 183 0.40 8.03 22.77
N ASP A 184 0.33 8.31 24.07
CA ASP A 184 1.01 7.54 25.11
C ASP A 184 0.28 6.25 25.55
N ASP A 185 -1.01 6.09 25.23
CA ASP A 185 -1.79 4.93 25.70
C ASP A 185 -1.89 3.78 24.67
N THR A 186 -1.34 3.95 23.48
CA THR A 186 -2.13 3.60 22.29
C THR A 186 -1.85 2.27 21.65
N ILE A 187 -0.71 1.64 21.88
CA ILE A 187 -0.54 0.28 21.37
C ILE A 187 0.21 -0.54 22.39
N LYS A 188 -0.57 -1.22 23.21
CA LYS A 188 -0.04 -2.16 24.20
C LYS A 188 0.15 -3.55 23.59
N SER A 189 -0.37 -3.78 22.38
CA SER A 189 -0.32 -5.06 21.68
C SER A 189 1.09 -5.44 21.20
N HIS A 190 1.27 -6.74 20.98
CA HIS A 190 2.50 -7.25 20.39
C HIS A 190 2.44 -7.08 18.87
N ILE A 191 3.03 -5.99 18.37
CA ILE A 191 3.17 -5.74 16.93
C ILE A 191 4.34 -6.55 16.37
N VAL A 192 4.07 -7.27 15.29
CA VAL A 192 5.04 -8.05 14.53
C VAL A 192 5.09 -7.52 13.10
N ASN A 193 6.19 -6.86 12.74
CA ASN A 193 6.48 -6.49 11.36
C ASN A 193 6.93 -7.75 10.58
N ILE A 194 6.12 -8.18 9.61
CA ILE A 194 6.35 -9.40 8.83
C ILE A 194 7.44 -9.18 7.77
N GLN A 195 7.64 -7.97 7.27
CA GLN A 195 8.52 -7.68 6.13
C GLN A 195 10.01 -8.04 6.40
N PRO A 196 10.63 -7.72 7.57
CA PRO A 196 11.99 -8.17 7.87
C PRO A 196 12.12 -9.69 8.04
N ALA A 197 11.08 -10.34 8.57
CA ALA A 197 11.04 -11.80 8.70
C ALA A 197 10.94 -12.46 7.32
N PHE A 198 10.10 -11.92 6.44
CA PHE A 198 9.97 -12.34 5.06
C PHE A 198 11.29 -12.22 4.29
N LYS A 199 11.97 -11.07 4.36
CA LYS A 199 13.25 -10.86 3.66
C LYS A 199 14.29 -11.92 4.05
N ARG A 200 14.40 -12.23 5.35
CA ARG A 200 15.30 -13.28 5.86
C ARG A 200 14.91 -14.66 5.35
N TRP A 201 13.63 -15.00 5.43
CA TRP A 201 13.10 -16.29 4.97
C TRP A 201 13.26 -16.49 3.46
N TYR A 202 12.98 -15.46 2.67
CA TYR A 202 13.10 -15.50 1.22
C TYR A 202 14.56 -15.71 0.81
N ASN A 203 15.49 -14.94 1.41
CA ASN A 203 16.91 -15.06 1.12
C ASN A 203 17.53 -16.38 1.60
N SER A 204 16.97 -17.04 2.63
CA SER A 204 17.43 -18.38 3.02
C SER A 204 16.82 -19.48 2.16
N THR A 205 15.59 -19.29 1.67
CA THR A 205 14.87 -20.27 0.85
C THR A 205 15.35 -20.27 -0.60
N PHE A 206 15.51 -19.10 -1.20
CA PHE A 206 15.91 -18.93 -2.60
C PHE A 206 17.37 -18.51 -2.67
N VAL A 207 18.28 -19.44 -2.37
CA VAL A 207 19.73 -19.20 -2.35
C VAL A 207 20.28 -18.80 -3.73
N HIS A 208 21.39 -18.06 -3.73
CA HIS A 208 22.09 -17.71 -4.97
C HIS A 208 22.40 -18.95 -5.81
N ASN A 209 22.31 -18.80 -7.13
CA ASN A 209 22.91 -19.78 -8.03
C ASN A 209 24.42 -19.80 -7.77
N ALA A 210 25.03 -20.99 -7.68
CA ALA A 210 26.47 -21.14 -7.49
C ALA A 210 27.29 -20.41 -8.58
N ASN A 211 26.70 -20.18 -9.75
CA ASN A 211 27.33 -19.45 -10.87
C ASN A 211 26.91 -17.98 -10.95
N CYS A 212 26.24 -17.44 -9.93
CA CYS A 212 25.91 -16.01 -9.88
C CYS A 212 27.22 -15.25 -9.67
N GLY A 213 27.64 -14.48 -10.68
CA GLY A 213 28.89 -13.72 -10.66
C GLY A 213 28.85 -12.63 -9.59
N GLN A 214 29.16 -12.98 -8.35
CA GLN A 214 29.48 -12.03 -7.30
C GLN A 214 30.97 -11.71 -7.42
N LEU A 215 31.30 -10.43 -7.52
CA LEU A 215 32.69 -9.97 -7.61
C LEU A 215 33.48 -10.19 -6.31
N LEU A 216 32.81 -10.53 -5.21
CA LEU A 216 33.39 -10.74 -3.90
C LEU A 216 32.76 -11.98 -3.25
N ASP A 217 33.58 -13.01 -2.99
CA ASP A 217 33.19 -14.30 -2.38
C ASP A 217 32.76 -14.21 -0.90
N PHE A 218 32.83 -13.01 -0.32
CA PHE A 218 32.64 -12.81 1.12
C PHE A 218 31.31 -12.13 1.40
N SER A 219 30.21 -12.88 1.27
CA SER A 219 29.03 -12.78 2.15
C SER A 219 27.79 -13.38 1.48
N ASN A 220 26.97 -14.09 2.26
CA ASN A 220 25.58 -14.41 1.90
C ASN A 220 24.66 -13.17 1.80
N THR A 221 25.22 -11.98 1.63
CA THR A 221 24.47 -10.76 1.35
C THR A 221 24.45 -10.53 -0.15
N ASP A 222 23.26 -10.24 -0.66
CA ASP A 222 23.06 -9.80 -2.03
C ASP A 222 23.93 -8.57 -2.31
N GLY A 223 25.08 -8.76 -2.95
CA GLY A 223 25.86 -7.63 -3.43
C GLY A 223 25.03 -6.85 -4.48
N PRO A 224 25.23 -5.54 -4.62
CA PRO A 224 24.52 -4.73 -5.64
C PRO A 224 24.73 -5.26 -7.07
N LEU A 225 25.77 -6.07 -7.28
CA LEU A 225 26.17 -6.66 -8.56
C LEU A 225 25.64 -8.09 -8.78
N CYS A 226 24.83 -8.63 -7.86
CA CYS A 226 24.19 -9.93 -8.03
C CYS A 226 23.34 -9.93 -9.31
N SER A 227 23.57 -10.86 -10.25
CA SER A 227 22.81 -10.98 -11.50
C SER A 227 21.60 -11.91 -11.40
N CYS A 228 21.35 -12.48 -10.23
CA CYS A 228 20.26 -13.42 -9.99
C CYS A 228 18.89 -12.71 -10.10
N SER A 229 18.11 -13.05 -11.14
CA SER A 229 16.83 -12.40 -11.46
C SER A 229 15.72 -12.60 -10.41
N HIS A 230 15.82 -13.65 -9.59
CA HIS A 230 14.86 -13.93 -8.51
C HIS A 230 15.16 -13.15 -7.22
N ARG A 231 16.12 -12.22 -7.23
CA ARG A 231 16.48 -11.39 -6.07
C ARG A 231 16.43 -9.91 -6.42
N PRO A 232 15.23 -9.32 -6.48
CA PRO A 232 15.05 -7.93 -6.88
C PRO A 232 15.56 -6.92 -5.84
N TYR A 233 15.49 -7.25 -4.55
CA TYR A 233 15.87 -6.36 -3.44
C TYR A 233 17.25 -6.70 -2.88
N LYS A 234 18.29 -6.16 -3.52
CA LYS A 234 19.69 -6.54 -3.28
C LYS A 234 20.30 -5.78 -2.11
N CYS A 235 19.94 -4.53 -1.88
CA CYS A 235 20.56 -3.77 -0.80
C CYS A 235 20.01 -4.24 0.56
N ARG A 236 20.86 -4.19 1.59
CA ARG A 236 20.44 -4.54 2.95
C ARG A 236 19.24 -3.69 3.41
N ASN A 237 19.20 -2.43 3.00
CA ASN A 237 18.18 -1.45 3.36
C ASN A 237 16.98 -1.47 2.39
N ASP A 238 17.02 -2.28 1.34
CA ASP A 238 15.87 -2.39 0.44
C ASP A 238 14.71 -3.06 1.17
N GLU A 239 13.55 -2.39 1.15
CA GLU A 239 12.31 -2.90 1.71
C GLU A 239 11.50 -3.59 0.62
N TRP A 240 10.94 -4.76 0.94
CA TRP A 240 10.05 -5.46 0.02
C TRP A 240 8.69 -4.78 -0.01
N SER A 241 8.19 -4.45 -1.20
CA SER A 241 6.77 -4.18 -1.39
C SER A 241 5.96 -5.47 -1.11
N ILE A 242 4.73 -5.33 -0.62
CA ILE A 242 3.86 -6.49 -0.36
C ILE A 242 3.48 -7.16 -1.69
N GLU A 243 3.30 -6.37 -2.74
CA GLU A 243 2.97 -6.79 -4.09
C GLU A 243 4.07 -7.66 -4.68
N ASP A 244 5.33 -7.24 -4.59
CA ASP A 244 6.45 -8.05 -5.07
C ASP A 244 6.67 -9.27 -4.18
N ALA A 245 6.50 -9.15 -2.85
CA ALA A 245 6.63 -10.31 -1.97
C ALA A 245 5.64 -11.43 -2.36
N ILE A 246 4.39 -11.06 -2.65
CA ILE A 246 3.37 -12.00 -3.14
C ILE A 246 3.69 -12.50 -4.55
N ALA A 247 4.05 -11.61 -5.47
CA ALA A 247 4.31 -11.99 -6.85
C ALA A 247 5.52 -12.93 -7.00
N TYR A 248 6.59 -12.70 -6.24
CA TYR A 248 7.78 -13.55 -6.29
C TYR A 248 7.63 -14.86 -5.50
N THR A 249 6.77 -14.89 -4.47
CA THR A 249 6.60 -16.09 -3.63
C THR A 249 5.51 -17.00 -4.17
N PHE A 250 4.40 -16.44 -4.64
CA PHE A 250 3.19 -17.16 -5.01
C PHE A 250 2.80 -17.00 -6.48
N TYR A 251 3.52 -16.17 -7.26
CA TYR A 251 3.15 -15.84 -8.65
C TYR A 251 1.75 -15.24 -8.78
N GLU A 252 1.30 -14.56 -7.73
CA GLU A 252 0.00 -13.87 -7.66
C GLU A 252 0.20 -12.36 -7.82
N ILE A 253 -0.78 -11.69 -8.44
CA ILE A 253 -0.75 -10.23 -8.59
C ILE A 253 -1.79 -9.64 -7.62
N LEU A 254 -1.33 -8.80 -6.71
CA LEU A 254 -2.21 -7.91 -5.95
C LEU A 254 -2.60 -6.73 -6.85
N ASP A 255 -3.90 -6.52 -7.04
CA ASP A 255 -4.40 -5.44 -7.93
C ASP A 255 -4.55 -4.14 -7.14
N ASP A 256 -3.58 -3.24 -7.30
CA ASP A 256 -3.59 -1.92 -6.66
C ASP A 256 -4.78 -1.03 -7.06
N ASN A 257 -5.49 -1.36 -8.15
CA ASN A 257 -6.58 -0.52 -8.66
C ASN A 257 -7.91 -0.76 -7.95
N LYS A 258 -7.97 -1.71 -7.00
CA LYS A 258 -9.18 -2.02 -6.25
C LYS A 258 -9.04 -1.49 -4.82
N ILE A 259 -9.57 -0.30 -4.60
CA ILE A 259 -9.67 0.39 -3.30
C ILE A 259 -10.29 -0.52 -2.22
N TYR A 260 -11.19 -1.44 -2.61
CA TYR A 260 -11.89 -2.37 -1.71
C TYR A 260 -11.28 -3.77 -1.64
N ASP A 261 -10.03 -3.94 -2.04
CA ASP A 261 -9.44 -5.27 -2.14
C ASP A 261 -9.02 -5.82 -0.76
N PRO A 262 -9.71 -6.84 -0.21
CA PRO A 262 -9.31 -7.46 1.05
C PRO A 262 -7.95 -8.18 0.96
N HIS A 263 -7.36 -8.32 -0.24
CA HIS A 263 -6.19 -9.15 -0.46
C HIS A 263 -4.93 -8.68 0.27
N ARG A 264 -4.82 -7.43 0.79
CA ARG A 264 -3.61 -6.96 1.46
C ARG A 264 -3.36 -7.58 2.85
N CYS A 265 -4.32 -7.50 3.78
CA CYS A 265 -4.16 -8.19 5.08
C CYS A 265 -4.00 -9.70 4.88
N LEU A 266 -4.85 -10.25 4.01
CA LEU A 266 -4.82 -11.64 3.58
C LEU A 266 -3.45 -12.07 3.04
N ALA A 267 -2.80 -11.25 2.21
CA ALA A 267 -1.45 -11.46 1.71
C ALA A 267 -0.39 -11.47 2.83
N ILE A 268 -0.46 -10.52 3.76
CA ILE A 268 0.46 -10.44 4.90
C ILE A 268 0.31 -11.68 5.78
N THR A 269 -0.92 -12.09 6.06
CA THR A 269 -1.21 -13.32 6.83
C THR A 269 -0.67 -14.55 6.10
N LYS A 270 -0.86 -14.65 4.79
CA LYS A 270 -0.35 -15.75 3.95
C LYS A 270 1.19 -15.83 4.00
N LEU A 271 1.87 -14.70 3.83
CA LEU A 271 3.33 -14.62 3.96
C LEU A 271 3.78 -14.99 5.38
N SER A 272 3.06 -14.52 6.40
CA SER A 272 3.36 -14.88 7.79
C SER A 272 3.29 -16.39 8.01
N ILE A 273 2.26 -17.07 7.51
CA ILE A 273 2.13 -18.52 7.60
C ILE A 273 3.31 -19.21 6.90
N ALA A 274 3.62 -18.82 5.66
CA ALA A 274 4.72 -19.37 4.89
C ALA A 274 6.10 -19.24 5.57
N ILE A 275 6.30 -18.18 6.35
CA ILE A 275 7.52 -17.95 7.13
C ILE A 275 7.63 -18.92 8.32
N HIS A 276 6.51 -19.33 8.93
CA HIS A 276 6.48 -20.14 10.16
C HIS A 276 6.34 -21.65 9.93
N GLU A 277 5.91 -22.10 8.76
CA GLU A 277 5.75 -23.53 8.43
C GLU A 277 7.07 -24.26 8.07
N LYS A 278 8.23 -23.62 8.25
CA LYS A 278 9.57 -24.21 8.09
C LYS A 278 10.33 -24.25 9.42
#